data_AF-A0AAV6CRN5-F1
#
_entry.id   AF-A0AAV6CRN5-F1
#
_cell.length_a   1.000
_cell.length_b   1.000
_cell.length_c   1.000
_cell.angle_alpha   90.00
_cell.angle_beta   90.00
_cell.angle_gamma   90.00
#
_symmetry.space_group_name_H-M   'P 1'
#
loop_
_entity.id
_entity.type
_entity.pdbx_description
1 polymer ?
#
loop_
_entity_poly.entity_id
_entity_poly.type
_entity_poly.pdbx_seq_one_letter_code
_entity_poly.pdbx_strand_id
1 'polypeptide(L)'
;MALLLTVLLISLVVFVNSPAAAEEWPKARISRLPDSAFAVVEISPDGRSVRHLPHHDETGAVDAAHLRAARARLAQVKWLDPANESVARRHLEGHLR
;
A
#
# COMPACT_ATOMS: atom_id res chain seq x y z
N MET A 1 -20.46 8.72 43.33
CA MET A 1 -20.56 7.51 42.47
C MET A 1 -20.77 7.82 40.98
N ALA A 2 -20.71 9.07 40.51
CA ALA A 2 -20.84 9.41 39.07
C ALA A 2 -19.49 9.62 38.35
N LEU A 3 -18.38 9.78 39.09
CA LEU A 3 -17.05 10.07 38.52
C LEU A 3 -16.27 8.80 38.10
N LEU A 4 -16.66 7.64 38.64
CA LEU A 4 -16.00 6.35 38.35
C LEU A 4 -16.51 5.69 37.05
N LEU A 5 -17.73 6.03 36.59
CA LEU A 5 -18.30 5.47 35.36
C LEU A 5 -17.78 6.16 34.08
N THR A 6 -17.43 7.44 34.14
CA THR A 6 -16.94 8.19 32.98
C THR A 6 -15.51 7.82 32.58
N VAL A 7 -14.65 7.46 33.55
CA VAL A 7 -13.28 7.02 33.27
C VAL A 7 -13.28 5.65 32.56
N LEU A 8 -14.21 4.75 32.92
CA LEU A 8 -14.31 3.41 32.32
C LEU A 8 -14.75 3.45 30.84
N LEU A 9 -15.60 4.41 30.47
CA LEU A 9 -16.04 4.60 29.08
C LEU A 9 -14.97 5.23 28.18
N ILE A 10 -14.08 6.05 28.73
CA ILE A 10 -12.98 6.68 27.98
C ILE A 10 -11.84 5.67 27.73
N SER A 11 -11.64 4.71 28.62
CA SER A 11 -10.62 3.65 28.44
C SER A 11 -10.96 2.62 27.36
N LEU A 12 -12.23 2.50 26.95
CA LEU A 12 -12.64 1.51 25.93
C LEU A 12 -12.42 1.99 24.47
N VAL A 13 -12.21 3.29 24.25
CA VAL A 13 -12.10 3.87 22.89
C VAL A 13 -10.68 3.81 22.31
N VAL A 14 -9.66 3.53 23.12
CA VAL A 14 -8.24 3.69 22.70
C VAL A 14 -7.63 2.47 21.99
N PHE A 15 -8.30 1.31 21.97
CA PHE A 15 -7.68 0.04 21.53
C PHE A 15 -7.99 -0.46 20.12
N VAL A 16 -8.75 0.26 19.27
CA VAL A 16 -9.27 -0.30 17.99
C VAL A 16 -8.67 0.26 16.70
N ASN A 17 -7.61 1.08 16.75
CA ASN A 17 -7.02 1.64 15.52
C ASN A 17 -5.50 1.45 15.45
N SER A 18 -5.02 0.22 15.58
CA SER A 18 -3.69 -0.10 15.05
C SER A 18 -3.84 -0.32 13.54
N PRO A 19 -3.39 0.61 12.66
CA PRO A 19 -3.29 0.27 11.26
C PRO A 19 -2.37 -0.95 11.18
N ALA A 20 -2.87 -2.07 10.67
CA ALA A 20 -2.03 -3.22 10.35
C ALA A 20 -1.02 -2.74 9.31
N ALA A 21 0.16 -2.36 9.77
CA ALA A 21 1.28 -2.02 8.92
C ALA A 21 1.55 -3.27 8.07
N ALA A 22 1.61 -3.09 6.75
CA ALA A 22 2.11 -4.15 5.89
C ALA A 22 3.51 -4.57 6.40
N GLU A 23 3.79 -5.86 6.38
CA GLU A 23 5.14 -6.37 6.66
C GLU A 23 6.14 -5.59 5.82
N GLU A 24 7.19 -5.04 6.42
CA GLU A 24 8.21 -4.33 5.65
C GLU A 24 9.01 -5.35 4.83
N TRP A 25 8.74 -5.41 3.52
CA TRP A 25 9.49 -6.29 2.64
C TRP A 25 10.93 -5.80 2.46
N PRO A 26 11.94 -6.68 2.64
CA PRO A 26 13.31 -6.34 2.34
C PRO A 26 13.46 -5.89 0.90
N LYS A 27 14.34 -4.91 0.65
CA LYS A 27 14.61 -4.42 -0.72
C LYS A 27 14.99 -5.55 -1.69
N ALA A 28 15.73 -6.55 -1.21
CA ALA A 28 16.12 -7.73 -1.98
C ALA A 28 14.94 -8.65 -2.34
N ARG A 29 13.85 -8.62 -1.56
CA ARG A 29 12.60 -9.32 -1.87
C ARG A 29 11.86 -8.58 -2.98
N ILE A 30 11.62 -7.28 -2.79
CA ILE A 30 10.93 -6.43 -3.77
C ILE A 30 11.65 -6.45 -5.13
N SER A 31 12.98 -6.45 -5.14
CA SER A 31 13.75 -6.43 -6.39
C SER A 31 13.52 -7.66 -7.27
N ARG A 32 13.20 -8.81 -6.68
CA ARG A 32 12.95 -10.10 -7.36
C ARG A 32 11.51 -10.29 -7.82
N LEU A 33 10.59 -9.44 -7.39
CA LEU A 33 9.19 -9.53 -7.83
C LEU A 33 9.07 -9.24 -9.33
N PRO A 34 8.17 -9.94 -10.05
CA PRO A 34 7.88 -9.64 -11.44
C PRO A 34 7.17 -8.28 -11.57
N ASP A 35 7.19 -7.71 -12.77
CA ASP A 35 6.52 -6.42 -13.05
C ASP A 35 5.02 -6.44 -12.74
N SER A 36 4.37 -7.61 -12.89
CA SER A 36 2.96 -7.82 -12.54
C SER A 36 2.65 -7.60 -11.06
N ALA A 37 3.65 -7.58 -10.18
CA ALA A 37 3.45 -7.30 -8.76
C ALA A 37 3.29 -5.80 -8.45
N PHE A 38 3.53 -4.91 -9.41
CA PHE A 38 3.53 -3.47 -9.25
C PHE A 38 2.32 -2.84 -9.92
N ALA A 39 1.84 -1.71 -9.40
CA ALA A 39 0.69 -1.03 -9.98
C ALA A 39 1.02 -0.38 -11.33
N VAL A 40 2.26 0.12 -11.47
CA VAL A 40 2.80 0.73 -12.69
C VAL A 40 4.30 0.46 -12.74
N VAL A 41 4.81 0.22 -13.94
CA VAL A 41 6.24 0.21 -14.26
C VAL A 41 6.50 1.28 -15.31
N GLU A 42 7.28 2.29 -14.96
CA GLU A 42 7.71 3.38 -15.84
C GLU A 42 9.11 3.11 -16.38
N ILE A 43 9.44 3.65 -17.54
CA ILE A 43 10.81 3.63 -18.09
C ILE A 43 11.36 5.05 -18.01
N SER A 44 12.46 5.25 -17.29
CA SER A 44 13.13 6.54 -17.20
C SER A 44 13.82 6.92 -18.52
N PRO A 45 14.16 8.21 -18.72
CA PRO A 45 14.83 8.65 -19.94
C PRO A 45 16.17 7.96 -20.24
N ASP A 46 16.82 7.39 -19.22
CA ASP A 46 18.06 6.60 -19.35
C ASP A 46 17.80 5.09 -19.54
N GLY A 47 16.56 4.67 -19.74
CA GLY A 47 16.16 3.29 -20.04
C GLY A 47 15.99 2.38 -18.83
N ARG A 48 16.02 2.90 -17.60
CA ARG A 48 15.82 2.08 -16.39
C ARG A 48 14.34 1.94 -16.03
N SER A 49 13.96 0.77 -15.55
CA SER A 49 12.60 0.55 -15.03
C SER A 49 12.43 1.11 -13.62
N VAL A 50 11.39 1.92 -13.42
CA VAL A 50 10.94 2.42 -12.11
C VAL A 50 9.62 1.73 -11.77
N ARG A 51 9.62 0.89 -10.74
CA ARG A 51 8.49 0.03 -10.37
C ARG A 51 7.79 0.60 -9.14
N HIS A 52 6.48 0.83 -9.23
CA HIS A 52 5.71 1.55 -8.21
C HIS A 52 4.69 0.67 -7.52
N LEU A 53 4.56 0.84 -6.21
CA LEU A 53 3.47 0.29 -5.39
C LEU A 53 3.33 -1.24 -5.51
N PRO A 54 4.33 -2.02 -5.03
CA PRO A 54 4.23 -3.48 -5.00
C PRO A 54 3.06 -3.93 -4.12
N HIS A 55 2.27 -4.89 -4.61
CA HIS A 55 1.09 -5.40 -3.91
C HIS A 55 0.77 -6.88 -4.19
N HIS A 56 1.58 -7.58 -4.99
CA HIS A 56 1.51 -9.04 -5.10
C HIS A 56 2.70 -9.68 -4.40
N ASP A 57 2.51 -10.87 -3.83
CA ASP A 57 3.56 -11.68 -3.23
C ASP A 57 4.39 -12.45 -4.27
N GLU A 58 5.31 -13.29 -3.79
CA GLU A 58 6.22 -14.09 -4.62
C GLU A 58 5.51 -15.16 -5.45
N THR A 59 4.29 -15.54 -5.07
CA THR A 59 3.43 -16.46 -5.83
C THR A 59 2.63 -15.74 -6.91
N GLY A 60 2.65 -14.39 -6.90
CA GLY A 60 1.86 -13.54 -7.77
C GLY A 60 0.46 -13.26 -7.25
N ALA A 61 0.11 -13.74 -6.05
CA ALA A 61 -1.17 -13.48 -5.42
C ALA A 61 -1.21 -12.06 -4.82
N VAL A 62 -2.39 -11.44 -4.79
CA VAL A 62 -2.57 -10.12 -4.17
C VAL A 62 -2.39 -10.24 -2.66
N ASP A 63 -1.41 -9.50 -2.13
CA ASP A 63 -1.24 -9.35 -0.68
C ASP A 63 -2.13 -8.19 -0.20
N ALA A 64 -3.16 -8.51 0.59
CA ALA A 64 -4.13 -7.54 1.05
C ALA A 64 -3.53 -6.43 1.94
N ALA A 65 -2.48 -6.72 2.70
CA ALA A 65 -1.80 -5.72 3.53
C ALA A 65 -1.01 -4.76 2.64
N HIS A 66 -0.28 -5.30 1.65
CA HIS A 66 0.45 -4.50 0.68
C HIS A 66 -0.46 -3.72 -0.26
N LEU A 67 -1.61 -4.26 -0.65
CA LEU A 67 -2.63 -3.54 -1.43
C LEU A 67 -3.16 -2.31 -0.67
N ARG A 68 -3.50 -2.46 0.62
CA ARG A 68 -3.93 -1.32 1.45
C ARG A 68 -2.82 -0.27 1.59
N ALA A 69 -1.59 -0.74 1.84
CA ALA A 69 -0.40 0.09 1.94
C ALA A 69 -0.10 0.85 0.64
N ALA A 70 -0.26 0.21 -0.52
CA ALA A 70 -0.10 0.80 -1.84
C ALA A 70 -1.12 1.91 -2.09
N ARG A 71 -2.40 1.65 -1.80
CA ARG A 71 -3.48 2.64 -1.94
C ARG A 71 -3.23 3.89 -1.08
N ALA A 72 -2.81 3.70 0.17
CA ALA A 72 -2.52 4.80 1.09
C ALA A 72 -1.35 5.69 0.64
N ARG A 73 -0.39 5.12 -0.11
CA ARG A 73 0.81 5.82 -0.60
C ARG A 73 0.64 6.44 -1.98
N LEU A 74 -0.49 6.22 -2.66
CA LEU A 74 -0.70 6.63 -4.05
C LEU A 74 -0.36 8.12 -4.30
N ALA A 75 -0.86 9.01 -3.45
CA ALA A 75 -0.63 10.46 -3.56
C ALA A 75 0.80 10.91 -3.18
N GLN A 76 1.63 10.00 -2.65
CA GLN A 76 3.01 10.27 -2.24
C GLN A 76 4.02 9.85 -3.33
N VAL A 77 3.55 9.17 -4.38
CA VAL A 77 4.42 8.70 -5.47
C VAL A 77 4.85 9.87 -6.34
N LYS A 78 6.15 9.94 -6.63
CA LYS A 78 6.70 10.82 -7.66
C LYS A 78 6.65 10.09 -8.99
N TRP A 79 5.66 10.42 -9.81
CA TRP A 79 5.47 9.85 -11.14
C TRP A 79 6.40 10.48 -12.17
N LEU A 80 6.91 9.69 -13.12
CA LEU A 80 7.58 10.23 -14.30
C LEU A 80 6.57 10.81 -15.29
N ASP A 81 5.47 10.08 -15.54
CA ASP A 81 4.28 10.59 -16.22
C ASP A 81 3.14 10.80 -15.19
N PRO A 82 2.68 12.04 -14.95
CA PRO A 82 1.57 12.33 -14.05
C PRO A 82 0.28 11.55 -14.35
N ALA A 83 0.04 11.13 -15.60
CA ALA A 83 -1.12 10.32 -15.96
C ALA A 83 -1.13 8.94 -15.26
N ASN A 84 0.06 8.43 -14.89
CA ASN A 84 0.20 7.12 -14.26
C ASN A 84 -0.39 7.03 -12.86
N GLU A 85 -0.61 8.16 -12.17
CA GLU A 85 -1.36 8.13 -10.91
C GLU A 85 -2.78 7.59 -11.11
N SER A 86 -3.43 7.98 -12.21
CA SER A 86 -4.79 7.53 -12.53
C SER A 86 -4.82 6.06 -12.96
N VAL A 87 -3.78 5.59 -13.65
CA VAL A 87 -3.59 4.19 -14.05
C VAL A 87 -3.39 3.32 -12.80
N ALA A 88 -2.46 3.71 -11.93
CA ALA A 88 -2.19 3.02 -10.67
C ALA A 88 -3.43 2.95 -9.78
N ARG A 89 -4.19 4.04 -9.66
CA ARG A 89 -5.45 4.08 -8.92
C ARG A 89 -6.43 3.03 -9.45
N ARG A 90 -6.69 3.04 -10.76
CA ARG A 90 -7.62 2.12 -11.41
C ARG A 90 -7.19 0.67 -11.22
N HIS A 91 -5.89 0.39 -11.36
CA HIS A 91 -5.32 -0.95 -11.14
C HIS A 91 -5.56 -1.43 -9.71
N LEU A 92 -5.19 -0.63 -8.71
CA LEU A 92 -5.35 -1.00 -7.29
C LEU A 92 -6.82 -1.13 -6.87
N GLU A 93 -7.72 -0.30 -7.42
CA GLU A 93 -9.16 -0.41 -7.20
C GLU A 93 -9.79 -1.61 -7.91
N GLY A 94 -9.16 -2.11 -8.97
CA GLY A 94 -9.59 -3.31 -9.68
C GLY A 94 -9.55 -4.58 -8.83
N HIS A 95 -8.64 -4.63 -7.85
CA HIS A 95 -8.50 -5.77 -6.92
C HIS A 95 -9.58 -5.83 -5.82
N LEU A 96 -10.43 -4.81 -5.73
CA LEU A 96 -11.48 -4.71 -4.69
C LEU A 96 -12.87 -5.08 -5.22
N ARG A 97 -12.97 -5.47 -6.49
CA ARG A 97 -14.24 -5.72 -7.19
C ARG A 97 -14.53 -7.21 -7.31
#